data_AF-A0A9E6JV86-F1
#
_entry.id   AF-A0A9E6JV86-F1
#
_cell.length_a   1.000
_cell.length_b   1.000
_cell.length_c   1.000
_cell.angle_alpha   90.00
_cell.angle_beta   90.00
_cell.angle_gamma   90.00
#
_symmetry.space_group_name_H-M   'P 1'
#
loop_
_entity.id
_entity.type
_entity.pdbx_description
1 polymer ?
#
loop_
_entity_poly.entity_id
_entity_poly.type
_entity_poly.pdbx_seq_one_letter_code
_entity_poly.pdbx_strand_id
1 'polypeptide(L)'
;CMMQTDPNGLKRDGTSRKQRFPAALDPASAPIDERTPEQLIAFARNYSASVRYYDLNNVEIDDWRRFFSEDISVRVACASIERVELYRKRVKELLDLLKNEGAAAANPDAATALGYIFSDVGTLAYQLDRLKDDLHPSVTLKATLENLIASRLAPAFAKLIAAYRGGMKLDLIDTTAADSEIRIFEAAPEPFESIRATGLSKAWIISAATGWTEYFDAIEPDETLYARLPGLDAYSRLAMHNRFTSQLDLFLKAYARTVADAKAALPELLTGRDDHQPHYGLFLAFIQLMELSRSHLNSLTGRHLDFYYKTVLQLAPNAAEPDHVHLLFELVKNREKNTRLAAGTAFKGKDAQGQAVQYALDEEFIPNRATVETMRAVRHSLHDAQKRLYAWPVIASGDGIGGPLTTPDGQWHPFLNDTGIKNYANVGFVIASHYLLLREGNRKITLTLEFSEATVSPAAFCKSFDFYLSTEKEWVLAKLDASDLSNKANKTIKIPLTFDGSLPPVVPMSAASPGNGLSAELPMLKAVL
;
A
#
# COMPACT_ATOMS: atom_id res chain seq x y z
N CYS A 1 4.74 -21.14 -11.04
CA CYS A 1 4.43 -19.98 -11.91
C CYS A 1 3.90 -18.82 -11.08
N MET A 2 4.74 -17.81 -10.83
CA MET A 2 4.37 -16.51 -10.22
C MET A 2 4.57 -15.34 -11.20
N MET A 3 4.77 -15.60 -12.49
CA MET A 3 4.82 -14.55 -13.51
C MET A 3 3.47 -14.50 -14.23
N GLN A 4 2.58 -13.66 -13.74
CA GLN A 4 1.42 -13.19 -14.50
C GLN A 4 1.90 -11.93 -15.24
N THR A 5 2.31 -12.12 -16.49
CA THR A 5 2.79 -11.05 -17.39
C THR A 5 1.67 -10.44 -18.24
N ASP A 6 0.43 -10.89 -18.06
CA ASP A 6 -0.73 -10.36 -18.78
C ASP A 6 -1.25 -9.07 -18.08
N PRO A 7 -1.12 -7.90 -18.72
CA PRO A 7 -1.65 -6.64 -18.19
C PRO A 7 -3.19 -6.63 -18.07
N ASN A 8 -3.89 -7.55 -18.73
CA ASN A 8 -5.35 -7.71 -18.67
C ASN A 8 -5.80 -8.88 -17.77
N GLY A 9 -4.85 -9.57 -17.10
CA GLY A 9 -5.18 -10.71 -16.25
C GLY A 9 -5.91 -10.28 -14.98
N LEU A 10 -7.09 -10.85 -14.74
CA LEU A 10 -7.89 -10.65 -13.52
C LEU A 10 -7.02 -10.82 -12.25
N LYS A 11 -6.68 -9.73 -11.57
CA LYS A 11 -6.12 -9.77 -10.22
C LYS A 11 -7.27 -10.01 -9.24
N ARG A 12 -7.34 -11.23 -8.69
CA ARG A 12 -8.29 -11.56 -7.62
C ARG A 12 -7.76 -11.00 -6.30
N ASP A 13 -8.53 -10.17 -5.61
CA ASP A 13 -8.19 -9.56 -4.30
C ASP A 13 -8.21 -10.56 -3.10
N GLY A 14 -8.02 -11.86 -3.37
CA GLY A 14 -7.98 -12.91 -2.36
C GLY A 14 -6.58 -13.50 -2.22
N THR A 15 -6.22 -13.96 -1.01
CA THR A 15 -5.00 -14.73 -0.82
C THR A 15 -5.13 -16.09 -1.51
N SER A 16 -4.36 -16.29 -2.58
CA SER A 16 -4.31 -17.60 -3.24
C SER A 16 -3.77 -18.65 -2.27
N ARG A 17 -4.12 -19.93 -2.46
CA ARG A 17 -3.56 -21.04 -1.67
C ARG A 17 -2.01 -21.06 -1.71
N LYS A 18 -1.41 -20.57 -2.80
CA LYS A 18 0.04 -20.43 -2.97
C LYS A 18 0.65 -19.32 -2.10
N GLN A 19 -0.11 -18.24 -1.84
CA GLN A 19 0.28 -17.16 -0.92
C GLN A 19 0.12 -17.54 0.56
N ARG A 20 -0.44 -18.73 0.86
CA ARG A 20 -0.59 -19.28 2.22
C ARG A 20 0.46 -20.35 2.54
N PHE A 21 1.52 -20.46 1.74
CA PHE A 21 2.59 -21.40 2.04
C PHE A 21 3.37 -20.92 3.27
N PRO A 22 3.51 -21.74 4.33
CA PRO A 22 4.25 -21.34 5.53
C PRO A 22 5.69 -20.96 5.18
N ALA A 23 6.17 -19.81 5.66
CA ALA A 23 7.55 -19.36 5.42
C ALA A 23 8.59 -20.37 5.94
N ALA A 24 8.27 -21.11 7.01
CA ALA A 24 9.12 -22.16 7.56
C ALA A 24 9.31 -23.38 6.64
N LEU A 25 8.49 -23.53 5.59
CA LEU A 25 8.64 -24.59 4.59
C LEU A 25 9.41 -24.11 3.34
N ASP A 26 9.83 -22.85 3.28
CA ASP A 26 10.76 -22.39 2.26
C ASP A 26 12.16 -22.99 2.56
N PRO A 27 12.77 -23.74 1.62
CA PRO A 27 14.13 -24.24 1.77
C PRO A 27 15.17 -23.18 2.16
N ALA A 28 14.94 -21.92 1.77
CA ALA A 28 15.82 -20.80 2.06
C ALA A 28 15.61 -20.18 3.45
N SER A 29 14.62 -20.65 4.23
CA SER A 29 14.28 -20.08 5.54
C SER A 29 15.27 -20.39 6.66
N ALA A 30 16.07 -21.46 6.51
CA ALA A 30 17.05 -21.90 7.50
C ALA A 30 18.29 -22.50 6.82
N PRO A 31 19.09 -21.70 6.10
CA PRO A 31 20.31 -22.17 5.47
C PRO A 31 21.31 -22.69 6.51
N ILE A 32 22.20 -23.60 6.09
CA ILE A 32 23.19 -24.24 6.97
C ILE A 32 24.26 -23.25 7.42
N ASP A 33 24.66 -22.37 6.52
CA ASP A 33 25.60 -21.30 6.81
C ASP A 33 25.08 -19.97 6.26
N GLU A 34 24.64 -19.10 7.17
CA GLU A 34 24.12 -17.76 6.89
C GLU A 34 25.22 -16.71 6.70
N ARG A 35 26.49 -17.06 6.96
CA ARG A 35 27.56 -16.06 7.02
C ARG A 35 27.85 -15.49 5.64
N THR A 36 27.57 -14.21 5.48
CA THR A 36 27.90 -13.45 4.28
C THR A 36 29.41 -13.13 4.23
N PRO A 37 29.98 -12.75 3.07
CA PRO A 37 31.40 -12.39 2.98
C PRO A 37 31.81 -11.30 3.98
N GLU A 38 30.96 -10.30 4.16
CA GLU A 38 31.18 -9.19 5.09
C GLU A 38 31.20 -9.68 6.55
N GLN A 39 30.32 -10.62 6.88
CA GLN A 39 30.29 -11.26 8.20
C GLN A 39 31.53 -12.12 8.44
N LEU A 40 32.06 -12.80 7.41
CA LEU A 40 33.32 -13.55 7.52
C LEU A 40 34.53 -12.63 7.70
N ILE A 41 34.55 -11.48 7.02
CA ILE A 41 35.58 -10.44 7.20
C ILE A 41 35.54 -9.89 8.63
N ALA A 42 34.36 -9.47 9.11
CA ALA A 42 34.19 -8.99 10.47
C ALA A 42 34.53 -10.08 11.50
N PHE A 43 34.11 -11.32 11.25
CA PHE A 43 34.44 -12.47 12.08
C PHE A 43 35.96 -12.69 12.16
N ALA A 44 36.67 -12.72 11.04
CA ALA A 44 38.12 -12.92 11.03
C ALA A 44 38.85 -11.83 11.81
N ARG A 45 38.48 -10.57 11.59
CA ARG A 45 38.99 -9.42 12.34
C ARG A 45 38.76 -9.55 13.85
N ASN A 46 37.56 -9.95 14.27
CA ASN A 46 37.23 -10.09 15.70
C ASN A 46 37.87 -11.33 16.33
N TYR A 47 37.87 -12.45 15.61
CA TYR A 47 38.47 -13.70 16.06
C TYR A 47 39.99 -13.55 16.23
N SER A 48 40.65 -12.82 15.33
CA SER A 48 42.10 -12.58 15.39
C SER A 48 42.56 -11.83 16.65
N ALA A 49 41.68 -11.08 17.31
CA ALA A 49 41.99 -10.45 18.61
C ALA A 49 42.18 -11.48 19.75
N SER A 50 41.63 -12.68 19.58
CA SER A 50 41.79 -13.80 20.52
C SER A 50 43.02 -14.66 20.20
N VAL A 51 43.71 -14.39 19.08
CA VAL A 51 44.92 -15.12 18.68
C VAL A 51 46.12 -14.26 19.02
N ARG A 52 46.98 -14.75 19.92
CA ARG A 52 48.20 -14.02 20.32
C ARG A 52 49.25 -14.03 19.21
N TYR A 53 49.89 -12.88 19.03
CA TYR A 53 51.01 -12.68 18.13
C TYR A 53 52.32 -12.73 18.93
N TYR A 54 53.18 -13.66 18.52
CA TYR A 54 54.52 -13.83 19.07
C TYR A 54 55.55 -13.37 18.04
N ASP A 55 56.59 -12.68 18.48
CA ASP A 55 57.69 -12.25 17.63
C ASP A 55 58.62 -13.40 17.25
N LEU A 56 59.69 -13.07 16.50
CA LEU A 56 60.69 -14.05 16.08
C LEU A 56 61.48 -14.68 17.26
N ASN A 57 61.41 -14.08 18.45
CA ASN A 57 62.01 -14.61 19.67
C ASN A 57 60.99 -15.35 20.55
N ASN A 58 59.78 -15.61 20.03
CA ASN A 58 58.67 -16.22 20.75
C ASN A 58 58.19 -15.41 21.97
N VAL A 59 58.38 -14.09 21.93
CA VAL A 59 57.85 -13.14 22.92
C VAL A 59 56.49 -12.66 22.46
N GLU A 60 55.50 -12.74 23.36
CA GLU A 60 54.16 -12.20 23.09
C GLU A 60 54.24 -10.68 22.96
N ILE A 61 53.86 -10.15 21.80
CA ILE A 61 53.88 -8.70 21.52
C ILE A 61 52.46 -8.13 21.47
N ASP A 62 51.52 -8.82 20.82
CA ASP A 62 50.18 -8.29 20.55
C ASP A 62 49.21 -9.44 20.19
N ASP A 63 48.14 -9.13 19.45
CA ASP A 63 47.25 -10.07 18.77
C ASP A 63 47.33 -9.97 17.23
N TRP A 64 46.62 -10.84 16.52
CA TRP A 64 46.60 -10.85 15.05
C TRP A 64 45.60 -9.86 14.43
N ARG A 65 44.92 -9.02 15.21
CA ARG A 65 43.89 -8.10 14.71
C ARG A 65 44.42 -7.12 13.68
N ARG A 66 45.65 -6.66 13.84
CA ARG A 66 46.29 -5.74 12.89
C ARG A 66 46.36 -6.31 11.49
N PHE A 67 46.65 -7.61 11.35
CA PHE A 67 46.72 -8.30 10.05
C PHE A 67 45.42 -8.19 9.25
N PHE A 68 44.27 -8.17 9.92
CA PHE A 68 42.96 -8.09 9.27
C PHE A 68 42.34 -6.70 9.30
N SER A 69 42.93 -5.71 9.99
CA SER A 69 42.28 -4.41 10.21
C SER A 69 42.78 -3.28 9.31
N GLU A 70 43.93 -3.46 8.65
CA GLU A 70 44.56 -2.40 7.84
C GLU A 70 43.88 -2.19 6.48
N ASP A 71 43.14 -3.18 5.97
CA ASP A 71 42.45 -3.05 4.69
C ASP A 71 41.19 -2.16 4.80
N ILE A 72 41.04 -1.26 3.83
CA ILE A 72 39.94 -0.27 3.78
C ILE A 72 38.57 -0.95 3.78
N SER A 73 38.45 -2.13 3.17
CA SER A 73 37.18 -2.87 3.08
C SER A 73 36.66 -3.34 4.44
N VAL A 74 37.53 -3.53 5.43
CA VAL A 74 37.20 -4.15 6.72
C VAL A 74 36.25 -3.28 7.51
N ARG A 75 36.53 -1.97 7.59
CA ARG A 75 35.68 -1.01 8.31
C ARG A 75 34.29 -0.91 7.69
N VAL A 76 34.23 -0.91 6.36
CA VAL A 76 32.98 -0.89 5.60
C VAL A 76 32.21 -2.20 5.79
N ALA A 77 32.91 -3.35 5.79
CA ALA A 77 32.32 -4.66 6.03
C ALA A 77 31.66 -4.73 7.42
N CYS A 78 32.36 -4.26 8.46
CA CYS A 78 31.82 -4.23 9.81
C CYS A 78 30.61 -3.30 9.92
N ALA A 79 30.65 -2.12 9.30
CA ALA A 79 29.51 -1.21 9.26
C ALA A 79 28.29 -1.80 8.50
N SER A 80 28.52 -2.64 7.49
CA SER A 80 27.45 -3.22 6.66
C SER A 80 26.64 -4.33 7.34
N ILE A 81 27.19 -4.95 8.39
CA ILE A 81 26.58 -6.08 9.11
C ILE A 81 25.83 -5.64 10.37
N GLU A 82 25.80 -4.34 10.64
CA GLU A 82 25.14 -3.76 11.80
C GLU A 82 23.64 -4.07 11.82
N ARG A 83 23.13 -4.36 13.03
CA ARG A 83 21.76 -4.84 13.25
C ARG A 83 20.81 -3.69 13.56
N VAL A 84 20.56 -2.86 12.57
CA VAL A 84 19.69 -1.66 12.67
C VAL A 84 18.31 -1.97 13.27
N GLU A 85 17.74 -3.12 12.93
CA GLU A 85 16.41 -3.52 13.43
C GLU A 85 16.41 -3.86 14.93
N LEU A 86 17.54 -4.31 15.50
CA LEU A 86 17.64 -4.47 16.95
C LEU A 86 17.62 -3.11 17.65
N TYR A 87 18.40 -2.14 17.15
CA TYR A 87 18.39 -0.77 17.67
C TYR A 87 16.99 -0.14 17.57
N ARG A 88 16.33 -0.27 16.41
CA ARG A 88 14.95 0.19 16.20
C ARG A 88 14.00 -0.42 17.25
N LYS A 89 14.08 -1.74 17.43
CA LYS A 89 13.21 -2.47 18.36
C LYS A 89 13.46 -2.00 19.79
N ARG A 90 14.73 -1.89 20.20
CA ARG A 90 15.10 -1.46 21.55
C ARG A 90 14.64 -0.03 21.87
N VAL A 91 14.91 0.93 20.99
CA VAL A 91 14.45 2.32 21.17
C VAL A 91 12.92 2.39 21.26
N LYS A 92 12.21 1.58 20.46
CA LYS A 92 10.75 1.50 20.53
C LYS A 92 10.29 0.94 21.89
N GLU A 93 10.89 -0.14 22.36
CA GLU A 93 10.57 -0.75 23.65
C GLU A 93 10.78 0.25 24.80
N LEU A 94 11.89 0.99 24.80
CA LEU A 94 12.16 2.02 25.80
C LEU A 94 11.13 3.17 25.73
N LEU A 95 10.79 3.66 24.53
CA LEU A 95 9.77 4.69 24.36
C LEU A 95 8.37 4.21 24.79
N ASP A 96 8.02 2.95 24.52
CA ASP A 96 6.74 2.37 24.94
C ASP A 96 6.69 2.14 26.46
N LEU A 97 7.83 1.86 27.10
CA LEU A 97 7.95 1.84 28.56
C LEU A 97 7.67 3.24 29.15
N LEU A 98 8.31 4.28 28.61
CA LEU A 98 8.11 5.66 29.08
C LEU A 98 6.67 6.18 28.91
N LYS A 99 5.93 5.71 27.89
CA LYS A 99 4.52 6.10 27.68
C LYS A 99 3.55 5.45 28.66
N ASN A 100 3.94 4.34 29.27
CA ASN A 100 3.07 3.50 30.09
C ASN A 100 3.38 3.65 31.59
N GLU A 101 4.11 4.70 31.98
CA GLU A 101 4.45 4.92 33.37
C GLU A 101 3.17 5.20 34.19
N GLY A 102 2.88 4.29 35.13
CA GLY A 102 1.59 4.15 35.82
C GLY A 102 1.18 2.69 36.01
N ALA A 103 1.73 1.76 35.21
CA ALA A 103 1.66 0.32 35.49
C ALA A 103 2.68 -0.04 36.59
N ALA A 104 2.21 -0.59 37.71
CA ALA A 104 3.07 -0.95 38.84
C ALA A 104 4.18 -1.94 38.41
N ALA A 105 5.44 -1.59 38.69
CA ALA A 105 6.68 -2.36 38.47
C ALA A 105 7.17 -2.48 37.00
N ALA A 106 7.46 -1.35 36.33
CA ALA A 106 8.29 -1.36 35.13
C ALA A 106 9.76 -1.68 35.49
N ASN A 107 10.44 -2.49 34.67
CA ASN A 107 11.86 -2.78 34.76
C ASN A 107 12.49 -2.65 33.36
N PRO A 108 13.46 -1.74 33.14
CA PRO A 108 13.99 -0.76 34.10
C PRO A 108 12.96 0.32 34.48
N ASP A 109 13.24 1.12 35.51
CA ASP A 109 12.41 2.29 35.83
C ASP A 109 12.50 3.38 34.75
N ALA A 110 11.63 4.39 34.80
CA ALA A 110 11.55 5.41 33.76
C ALA A 110 12.81 6.28 33.67
N ALA A 111 13.47 6.58 34.80
CA ALA A 111 14.71 7.36 34.84
C ALA A 111 15.85 6.61 34.14
N THR A 112 15.96 5.31 34.39
CA THR A 112 16.95 4.40 33.79
C THR A 112 16.63 4.17 32.32
N ALA A 113 15.36 3.94 31.95
CA ALA A 113 14.94 3.77 30.57
C ALA A 113 15.24 5.03 29.73
N LEU A 114 15.01 6.22 30.29
CA LEU A 114 15.37 7.47 29.64
C LEU A 114 16.90 7.63 29.53
N GLY A 115 17.64 7.24 30.57
CA GLY A 115 19.11 7.14 30.54
C GLY A 115 19.62 6.24 29.41
N TYR A 116 19.01 5.07 29.20
CA TYR A 116 19.32 4.16 28.09
C TYR A 116 19.07 4.78 26.73
N ILE A 117 17.94 5.48 26.52
CA ILE A 117 17.67 6.17 25.24
C ILE A 117 18.79 7.17 24.91
N PHE A 118 19.24 7.95 25.90
CA PHE A 118 20.33 8.90 25.70
C PHE A 118 21.67 8.20 25.51
N SER A 119 21.97 7.16 26.30
CA SER A 119 23.16 6.31 26.15
C SER A 119 23.26 5.73 24.73
N ASP A 120 22.18 5.18 24.20
CA ASP A 120 22.09 4.57 22.88
C ASP A 120 22.35 5.60 21.77
N VAL A 121 21.62 6.72 21.78
CA VAL A 121 21.75 7.74 20.72
C VAL A 121 23.08 8.50 20.82
N GLY A 122 23.61 8.71 22.03
CA GLY A 122 24.93 9.29 22.25
C GLY A 122 26.05 8.38 21.77
N THR A 123 25.96 7.09 22.07
CA THR A 123 26.90 6.09 21.57
C THR A 123 26.82 5.99 20.05
N LEU A 124 25.62 5.99 19.46
CA LEU A 124 25.46 6.02 18.01
C LEU A 124 26.09 7.26 17.38
N ALA A 125 25.91 8.45 17.96
CA ALA A 125 26.56 9.67 17.48
C ALA A 125 28.09 9.54 17.49
N TYR A 126 28.65 9.06 18.60
CA TYR A 126 30.08 8.83 18.77
C TYR A 126 30.63 7.79 17.78
N GLN A 127 29.95 6.67 17.61
CA GLN A 127 30.40 5.63 16.68
C GLN A 127 30.31 6.05 15.22
N LEU A 128 29.29 6.85 14.84
CA LEU A 128 29.22 7.43 13.49
C LEU A 128 30.35 8.44 13.25
N ASP A 129 30.70 9.24 14.25
CA ASP A 129 31.83 10.17 14.16
C ASP A 129 33.17 9.43 13.97
N ARG A 130 33.39 8.39 14.78
CA ARG A 130 34.58 7.52 14.66
C ARG A 130 34.64 6.81 13.32
N LEU A 131 33.53 6.24 12.86
CA LEU A 131 33.48 5.58 11.56
C LEU A 131 33.87 6.56 10.44
N LYS A 132 33.34 7.78 10.46
CA LYS A 132 33.69 8.84 9.51
C LYS A 132 35.20 9.13 9.50
N ASP A 133 35.84 9.19 10.67
CA ASP A 133 37.29 9.44 10.76
C ASP A 133 38.12 8.23 10.31
N ASP A 134 37.70 7.02 10.68
CA ASP A 134 38.38 5.75 10.35
C ASP A 134 38.27 5.36 8.87
N LEU A 135 37.27 5.86 8.14
CA LEU A 135 37.11 5.57 6.71
C LEU A 135 38.20 6.26 5.87
N HIS A 136 38.74 5.54 4.89
CA HIS A 136 39.69 6.10 3.93
C HIS A 136 39.02 7.15 3.02
N PRO A 137 39.70 8.25 2.63
CA PRO A 137 39.13 9.32 1.81
C PRO A 137 38.56 8.89 0.45
N SER A 138 39.05 7.79 -0.13
CA SER A 138 38.54 7.26 -1.40
C SER A 138 37.16 6.58 -1.29
N VAL A 139 36.69 6.29 -0.07
CA VAL A 139 35.40 5.64 0.15
C VAL A 139 34.30 6.70 0.16
N THR A 140 33.38 6.65 -0.82
CA THR A 140 32.25 7.59 -0.94
C THR A 140 31.43 7.73 0.36
N LEU A 141 31.29 6.64 1.12
CA LEU A 141 30.60 6.63 2.41
C LEU A 141 31.15 7.69 3.37
N LYS A 142 32.46 7.97 3.35
CA LYS A 142 33.06 9.00 4.21
C LYS A 142 32.43 10.36 3.95
N ALA A 143 32.47 10.82 2.70
CA ALA A 143 31.91 12.11 2.31
C ALA A 143 30.39 12.17 2.54
N THR A 144 29.68 11.06 2.31
CA THR A 144 28.24 10.97 2.62
C THR A 144 27.99 11.14 4.12
N LEU A 145 28.78 10.48 4.96
CA LEU A 145 28.64 10.52 6.42
C LEU A 145 29.04 11.89 6.99
N GLU A 146 30.11 12.51 6.50
CA GLU A 146 30.51 13.89 6.83
C GLU A 146 29.36 14.87 6.58
N ASN A 147 28.76 14.80 5.39
CA ASN A 147 27.63 15.66 5.03
C ASN A 147 26.39 15.36 5.87
N LEU A 148 26.09 14.09 6.13
CA LEU A 148 24.94 13.67 6.95
C LEU A 148 25.08 14.15 8.40
N ILE A 149 26.29 14.04 8.96
CA ILE A 149 26.62 14.54 10.29
C ILE A 149 26.41 16.04 10.35
N ALA A 150 27.09 16.81 9.50
CA ALA A 150 27.07 18.27 9.56
C ALA A 150 25.68 18.85 9.28
N SER A 151 24.96 18.32 8.28
CA SER A 151 23.71 18.92 7.80
C SER A 151 22.47 18.50 8.59
N ARG A 152 22.47 17.31 9.22
CA ARG A 152 21.27 16.72 9.83
C ARG A 152 21.49 16.24 11.26
N LEU A 153 22.53 15.42 11.51
CA LEU A 153 22.70 14.81 12.83
C LEU A 153 23.19 15.81 13.86
N ALA A 154 24.14 16.69 13.55
CA ALA A 154 24.65 17.67 14.50
C ALA A 154 23.54 18.63 15.02
N PRO A 155 22.69 19.23 14.15
CA PRO A 155 21.54 20.01 14.63
C PRO A 155 20.51 19.20 15.43
N ALA A 156 20.31 17.92 15.11
CA ALA A 156 19.39 17.05 15.85
C ALA A 156 19.96 16.64 17.21
N PHE A 157 21.26 16.36 17.27
CA PHE A 157 21.97 16.01 18.47
C PHE A 157 22.01 17.17 19.46
N ALA A 158 22.18 18.41 18.97
CA ALA A 158 22.06 19.61 19.81
C ALA A 158 20.71 19.67 20.54
N LYS A 159 19.60 19.31 19.87
CA LYS A 159 18.26 19.26 20.48
C LYS A 159 18.14 18.12 21.48
N LEU A 160 18.77 16.97 21.21
CA LEU A 160 18.83 15.86 22.16
C LEU A 160 19.68 16.22 23.39
N ILE A 161 20.78 16.95 23.23
CA ILE A 161 21.58 17.49 24.34
C ILE A 161 20.74 18.46 25.18
N ALA A 162 20.00 19.37 24.56
CA ALA A 162 19.10 20.28 25.28
C ALA A 162 18.03 19.50 26.10
N ALA A 163 17.45 18.45 25.51
CA ALA A 163 16.50 17.57 26.19
C ALA A 163 17.16 16.77 27.34
N TYR A 164 18.38 16.27 27.14
CA TYR A 164 19.14 15.57 28.17
C TYR A 164 19.43 16.48 29.36
N ARG A 165 19.97 17.69 29.11
CA ARG A 165 20.26 18.68 30.16
C ARG A 165 18.99 19.14 30.89
N GLY A 166 17.86 19.25 30.18
CA GLY A 166 16.56 19.53 30.79
C GLY A 166 16.12 18.43 31.77
N GLY A 167 16.27 17.17 31.38
CA GLY A 167 15.96 16.03 32.26
C GLY A 167 16.91 15.92 33.46
N MET A 168 18.21 16.21 33.28
CA MET A 168 19.17 16.29 34.39
C MET A 168 18.78 17.36 35.41
N LYS A 169 18.41 18.56 34.93
CA LYS A 169 18.03 19.68 35.81
C LYS A 169 16.76 19.39 36.62
N LEU A 170 15.88 18.55 36.09
CA LEU A 170 14.64 18.11 36.73
C LEU A 170 14.78 16.79 37.52
N ASP A 171 15.99 16.20 37.59
CA ASP A 171 16.27 14.91 38.24
C ASP A 171 15.42 13.75 37.69
N LEU A 172 15.24 13.72 36.36
CA LEU A 172 14.42 12.74 35.63
C LEU A 172 15.24 11.71 34.84
N ILE A 173 16.58 11.71 34.95
CA ILE A 173 17.45 10.84 34.15
C ILE A 173 18.49 10.20 35.06
N ASP A 174 18.61 8.88 35.01
CA ASP A 174 19.81 8.22 35.51
C ASP A 174 20.97 8.47 34.53
N THR A 175 21.85 9.38 34.91
CA THR A 175 23.01 9.79 34.09
C THR A 175 24.11 8.74 34.03
N THR A 176 24.04 7.70 34.88
CA THR A 176 25.00 6.60 34.96
C THR A 176 24.52 5.35 34.21
N ALA A 177 23.27 5.34 33.75
CA ALA A 177 22.69 4.23 33.02
C ALA A 177 23.37 4.03 31.65
N ALA A 178 23.68 2.77 31.35
CA ALA A 178 24.18 2.32 30.06
C ALA A 178 23.45 1.04 29.64
N ASP A 179 22.94 1.01 28.41
CA ASP A 179 22.19 -0.14 27.93
C ASP A 179 23.15 -1.27 27.54
N SER A 180 22.98 -2.45 28.14
CA SER A 180 23.81 -3.63 27.84
C SER A 180 23.16 -4.60 26.86
N GLU A 181 21.90 -4.35 26.46
CA GLU A 181 21.13 -5.25 25.61
C GLU A 181 21.46 -5.14 24.11
N ILE A 182 22.11 -4.04 23.70
CA ILE A 182 22.47 -3.80 22.31
C ILE A 182 23.96 -3.50 22.14
N ARG A 183 24.42 -3.59 20.89
CA ARG A 183 25.73 -3.12 20.45
C ARG A 183 25.53 -2.21 19.25
N ILE A 184 26.32 -1.15 19.18
CA ILE A 184 26.28 -0.16 18.11
C ILE A 184 27.70 -0.06 17.54
N PHE A 185 27.91 -0.50 16.29
CA PHE A 185 29.26 -0.60 15.71
C PHE A 185 30.23 -1.37 16.63
N GLU A 186 29.77 -2.51 17.13
CA GLU A 186 30.46 -3.41 18.08
C GLU A 186 30.75 -2.81 19.48
N ALA A 187 30.47 -1.53 19.70
CA ALA A 187 30.60 -0.90 21.00
C ALA A 187 29.37 -1.17 21.89
N ALA A 188 29.61 -1.35 23.19
CA ALA A 188 28.53 -1.25 24.17
C ALA A 188 28.11 0.22 24.29
N PRO A 189 26.81 0.52 24.41
CA PRO A 189 26.36 1.82 24.87
C PRO A 189 27.08 2.24 26.15
N GLU A 190 27.55 3.48 26.18
CA GLU A 190 28.17 4.09 27.36
C GLU A 190 27.22 5.16 27.93
N PRO A 191 27.32 5.49 29.24
CA PRO A 191 26.53 6.58 29.80
C PRO A 191 26.74 7.87 29.00
N PHE A 192 25.69 8.66 28.81
CA PHE A 192 25.77 9.87 27.98
C PHE A 192 26.83 10.88 28.48
N GLU A 193 27.09 10.91 29.78
CA GLU A 193 28.18 11.70 30.37
C GLU A 193 29.58 11.25 29.89
N SER A 194 29.79 9.97 29.61
CA SER A 194 31.05 9.47 29.04
C SER A 194 31.27 9.98 27.61
N ILE A 195 30.18 10.10 26.84
CA ILE A 195 30.20 10.71 25.50
C ILE A 195 30.49 12.21 25.60
N ARG A 196 29.90 12.90 26.58
CA ARG A 196 30.21 14.31 26.86
C ARG A 196 31.70 14.51 27.18
N ALA A 197 32.25 13.66 28.04
CA ALA A 197 33.64 13.73 28.49
C ALA A 197 34.65 13.43 27.37
N THR A 198 34.38 12.40 26.55
CA THR A 198 35.24 12.01 25.42
C THR A 198 35.18 13.04 24.29
N GLY A 199 33.97 13.51 24.00
CA GLY A 199 33.70 14.50 22.97
C GLY A 199 33.63 13.98 21.54
N LEU A 200 32.98 14.78 20.70
CA LEU A 200 32.84 14.55 19.27
C LEU A 200 33.71 15.51 18.46
N SER A 201 34.01 15.14 17.22
CA SER A 201 34.76 15.98 16.29
C SER A 201 34.07 17.32 16.00
N LYS A 202 34.82 18.26 15.42
CA LYS A 202 34.30 19.59 15.04
C LYS A 202 33.10 19.53 14.09
N ALA A 203 32.86 18.42 13.39
CA ALA A 203 31.70 18.24 12.53
C ALA A 203 30.36 18.31 13.29
N TRP A 204 30.39 18.13 14.61
CA TRP A 204 29.21 18.18 15.48
C TRP A 204 28.95 19.54 16.13
N ILE A 205 29.87 20.50 15.93
CA ILE A 205 29.75 21.85 16.50
C ILE A 205 29.08 22.77 15.48
N ILE A 206 27.85 23.20 15.77
CA ILE A 206 27.05 24.06 14.88
C ILE A 206 27.01 25.53 15.31
N SER A 207 27.77 25.90 16.36
CA SER A 207 27.89 27.27 16.85
C SER A 207 29.31 27.80 16.63
N ALA A 208 29.61 28.99 17.16
CA ALA A 208 30.95 29.58 17.12
C ALA A 208 31.93 28.98 18.17
N ALA A 209 31.50 27.97 18.95
CA ALA A 209 32.34 27.32 19.94
C ALA A 209 33.59 26.67 19.32
N THR A 210 34.71 26.70 20.04
CA THR A 210 36.01 26.25 19.51
C THR A 210 36.32 24.79 19.82
N GLY A 211 35.63 24.23 20.82
CA GLY A 211 35.77 22.84 21.27
C GLY A 211 34.45 22.24 21.74
N TRP A 212 34.44 20.92 21.86
CA TRP A 212 33.24 20.14 22.19
C TRP A 212 32.65 20.50 23.56
N THR A 213 33.48 20.59 24.60
CA THR A 213 33.02 20.91 25.96
C THR A 213 32.34 22.28 26.02
N GLU A 214 32.98 23.30 25.43
CA GLU A 214 32.42 24.66 25.31
C GLU A 214 31.08 24.64 24.55
N TYR A 215 31.01 23.89 23.44
CA TYR A 215 29.79 23.74 22.65
C TYR A 215 28.66 23.09 23.45
N PHE A 216 28.95 21.98 24.13
CA PHE A 216 27.97 21.24 24.92
C PHE A 216 27.42 22.10 26.08
N ASP A 217 28.32 22.75 26.82
CA ASP A 217 27.96 23.56 27.99
C ASP A 217 27.19 24.83 27.60
N ALA A 218 27.34 25.32 26.37
CA ALA A 218 26.58 26.46 25.83
C ALA A 218 25.14 26.11 25.40
N ILE A 219 24.77 24.83 25.28
CA ILE A 219 23.42 24.42 24.88
C ILE A 219 22.46 24.52 26.07
N GLU A 220 21.58 25.51 26.09
CA GLU A 220 20.60 25.69 27.16
C GLU A 220 19.68 24.45 27.37
N PRO A 221 19.39 24.07 28.63
CA PRO A 221 18.49 22.97 28.93
C PRO A 221 17.04 23.27 28.50
N ASP A 222 16.38 22.31 27.85
CA ASP A 222 14.98 22.43 27.44
C ASP A 222 14.06 21.65 28.39
N GLU A 223 13.71 22.29 29.51
CA GLU A 223 12.76 21.74 30.50
C GLU A 223 11.32 21.67 29.95
N THR A 224 11.01 22.41 28.88
CA THR A 224 9.63 22.51 28.37
C THR A 224 9.11 21.20 27.78
N LEU A 225 10.02 20.33 27.34
CA LEU A 225 9.70 18.99 26.85
C LEU A 225 9.13 18.06 27.93
N TYR A 226 9.45 18.34 29.20
CA TYR A 226 9.07 17.56 30.38
C TYR A 226 7.89 18.19 31.15
N ALA A 227 7.27 19.24 30.62
CA ALA A 227 6.18 19.94 31.30
C ALA A 227 5.03 18.98 31.63
N ARG A 228 4.68 18.88 32.92
CA ARG A 228 3.57 18.05 33.40
C ARG A 228 2.24 18.61 32.90
N LEU A 229 1.39 17.74 32.34
CA LEU A 229 0.03 18.07 31.91
C LEU A 229 -0.99 17.23 32.70
N PRO A 230 -2.25 17.67 32.81
CA PRO A 230 -3.28 16.87 33.48
C PRO A 230 -3.39 15.47 32.85
N GLY A 231 -3.13 14.42 33.63
CA GLY A 231 -3.18 13.03 33.18
C GLY A 231 -1.96 12.53 32.38
N LEU A 232 -0.87 13.30 32.33
CA LEU A 232 0.36 12.91 31.64
C LEU A 232 1.58 13.31 32.47
N ASP A 233 2.35 12.33 32.92
CA ASP A 233 3.63 12.57 33.61
C ASP A 233 4.70 13.12 32.64
N ALA A 234 5.88 13.46 33.19
CA ALA A 234 6.96 14.06 32.42
C ALA A 234 7.59 13.11 31.38
N TYR A 235 7.63 11.80 31.65
CA TYR A 235 8.23 10.79 30.79
C TYR A 235 7.31 10.43 29.62
N SER A 236 6.04 10.16 29.92
CA SER A 236 4.96 9.95 28.96
C SER A 236 4.82 11.16 28.03
N ARG A 237 4.92 12.38 28.59
CA ARG A 237 4.97 13.63 27.81
C ARG A 237 6.11 13.64 26.80
N LEU A 238 7.35 13.40 27.26
CA LEU A 238 8.54 13.41 26.42
C LEU A 238 8.45 12.34 25.32
N ALA A 239 8.07 11.11 25.68
CA ALA A 239 7.99 9.97 24.76
C ALA A 239 6.89 10.12 23.70
N MET A 240 5.88 10.95 23.96
CA MET A 240 4.85 11.34 22.98
C MET A 240 5.20 12.64 22.23
N HIS A 241 6.27 13.34 22.63
CA HIS A 241 6.59 14.65 22.09
C HIS A 241 7.28 14.52 20.73
N ASN A 242 6.60 14.91 19.65
CA ASN A 242 7.13 14.83 18.27
C ASN A 242 8.49 15.52 18.10
N ARG A 243 8.77 16.63 18.80
CA ARG A 243 10.10 17.29 18.72
C ARG A 243 11.24 16.41 19.24
N PHE A 244 10.98 15.51 20.19
CA PHE A 244 11.97 14.56 20.73
C PHE A 244 12.06 13.30 19.88
N THR A 245 10.92 12.62 19.67
CA THR A 245 10.88 11.34 18.94
C THR A 245 11.35 11.46 17.48
N SER A 246 11.11 12.60 16.83
CA SER A 246 11.63 12.86 15.48
C SER A 246 13.16 12.96 15.41
N GLN A 247 13.84 13.35 16.50
CA GLN A 247 15.31 13.35 16.50
C GLN A 247 15.84 11.91 16.58
N LEU A 248 15.23 11.05 17.42
CA LEU A 248 15.58 9.64 17.51
C LEU A 248 15.35 8.90 16.18
N ASP A 249 14.23 9.20 15.51
CA ASP A 249 13.93 8.67 14.17
C ASP A 249 14.94 9.15 13.11
N LEU A 250 15.42 10.40 13.19
CA LEU A 250 16.47 10.89 12.31
C LEU A 250 17.78 10.10 12.48
N PHE A 251 18.16 9.81 13.72
CA PHE A 251 19.34 8.97 14.03
C PHE A 251 19.16 7.54 13.53
N LEU A 252 18.00 6.93 13.75
CA LEU A 252 17.68 5.60 13.23
C LEU A 252 17.76 5.56 11.70
N LYS A 253 17.22 6.57 11.00
CA LYS A 253 17.31 6.69 9.54
C LYS A 253 18.74 6.87 9.06
N ALA A 254 19.53 7.68 9.75
CA ALA A 254 20.95 7.87 9.44
C ALA A 254 21.75 6.58 9.65
N TYR A 255 21.48 5.85 10.72
CA TYR A 255 22.07 4.55 10.99
C TYR A 255 21.73 3.56 9.87
N ALA A 256 20.43 3.40 9.56
CA ALA A 256 19.96 2.56 8.47
C ALA A 256 20.60 2.91 7.12
N ARG A 257 20.70 4.20 6.83
CA ARG A 257 21.33 4.70 5.60
C ARG A 257 22.82 4.39 5.54
N THR A 258 23.54 4.59 6.65
CA THR A 258 24.98 4.31 6.75
C THR A 258 25.26 2.84 6.49
N VAL A 259 24.48 1.94 7.09
CA VAL A 259 24.60 0.48 6.88
C VAL A 259 24.28 0.10 5.43
N ALA A 260 23.23 0.69 4.83
CA ALA A 260 22.88 0.44 3.44
C ALA A 260 23.95 0.94 2.46
N ASP A 261 24.51 2.14 2.69
CA ASP A 261 25.56 2.70 1.85
C ASP A 261 26.88 1.94 2.01
N ALA A 262 27.21 1.47 3.22
CA ALA A 262 28.33 0.56 3.45
C ALA A 262 28.16 -0.75 2.66
N LYS A 263 26.97 -1.37 2.72
CA LYS A 263 26.65 -2.57 1.96
C LYS A 263 26.76 -2.36 0.45
N ALA A 264 26.34 -1.20 -0.05
CA ALA A 264 26.41 -0.87 -1.47
C ALA A 264 27.86 -0.64 -1.96
N ALA A 265 28.75 -0.16 -1.09
CA ALA A 265 30.15 0.11 -1.44
C ALA A 265 31.04 -1.15 -1.49
N LEU A 266 30.63 -2.23 -0.82
CA LEU A 266 31.46 -3.42 -0.62
C LEU A 266 31.88 -4.17 -1.89
N PRO A 267 31.01 -4.42 -2.89
CA PRO A 267 31.42 -5.17 -4.07
C PRO A 267 32.65 -4.57 -4.77
N GLU A 268 32.65 -3.24 -4.90
CA GLU A 268 33.79 -2.49 -5.47
C GLU A 268 35.02 -2.56 -4.57
N LEU A 269 34.83 -2.40 -3.25
CA LEU A 269 35.95 -2.43 -2.29
C LEU A 269 36.59 -3.81 -2.12
N LEU A 270 35.85 -4.90 -2.37
CA LEU A 270 36.32 -6.27 -2.21
C LEU A 270 36.92 -6.85 -3.49
N THR A 271 36.43 -6.43 -4.67
CA THR A 271 36.79 -7.08 -5.95
C THR A 271 37.11 -6.12 -7.09
N GLY A 272 36.74 -4.84 -6.98
CA GLY A 272 37.00 -3.83 -8.00
C GLY A 272 38.39 -3.17 -7.90
N ARG A 273 39.15 -3.50 -6.85
CA ARG A 273 40.45 -2.90 -6.54
C ARG A 273 41.60 -3.88 -6.68
N ASP A 274 42.76 -3.36 -7.07
CA ASP A 274 44.01 -4.10 -7.27
C ASP A 274 45.13 -3.70 -6.30
N ASP A 275 44.83 -2.83 -5.33
CA ASP A 275 45.78 -2.27 -4.36
C ASP A 275 45.68 -2.90 -2.95
N HIS A 276 45.02 -4.06 -2.84
CA HIS A 276 45.00 -4.83 -1.59
C HIS A 276 46.42 -5.28 -1.20
N GLN A 277 46.72 -5.26 0.10
CA GLN A 277 47.94 -5.89 0.59
C GLN A 277 47.95 -7.39 0.25
N PRO A 278 49.08 -8.00 -0.15
CA PRO A 278 49.09 -9.37 -0.67
C PRO A 278 48.47 -10.42 0.27
N HIS A 279 48.69 -10.26 1.57
CA HIS A 279 48.13 -11.14 2.60
C HIS A 279 46.61 -11.03 2.69
N TYR A 280 46.07 -9.82 2.55
CA TYR A 280 44.63 -9.57 2.59
C TYR A 280 43.96 -9.98 1.27
N GLY A 281 44.63 -9.77 0.13
CA GLY A 281 44.18 -10.31 -1.17
C GLY A 281 44.03 -11.83 -1.16
N LEU A 282 44.97 -12.55 -0.54
CA LEU A 282 44.86 -14.00 -0.33
C LEU A 282 43.66 -14.36 0.57
N PHE A 283 43.41 -13.58 1.62
CA PHE A 283 42.25 -13.77 2.48
C PHE A 283 40.93 -13.54 1.72
N LEU A 284 40.83 -12.50 0.90
CA LEU A 284 39.66 -12.25 0.05
C LEU A 284 39.41 -13.39 -0.94
N ALA A 285 40.47 -13.93 -1.57
CA ALA A 285 40.36 -15.10 -2.43
C ALA A 285 39.83 -16.33 -1.65
N PHE A 286 40.29 -16.54 -0.42
CA PHE A 286 39.73 -17.58 0.47
C PHE A 286 38.23 -17.37 0.74
N ILE A 287 37.80 -16.14 1.04
CA ILE A 287 36.38 -15.82 1.25
C ILE A 287 35.55 -16.13 0.01
N GLN A 288 36.01 -15.75 -1.19
CA GLN A 288 35.31 -16.05 -2.45
C GLN A 288 35.19 -17.56 -2.70
N LEU A 289 36.25 -18.32 -2.48
CA LEU A 289 36.20 -19.78 -2.60
C LEU A 289 35.24 -20.40 -1.57
N MET A 290 35.13 -19.80 -0.39
CA MET A 290 34.20 -20.26 0.64
C MET A 290 32.73 -20.05 0.26
N GLU A 291 32.41 -19.04 -0.57
CA GLU A 291 31.04 -18.85 -1.06
C GLU A 291 30.55 -20.02 -1.90
N LEU A 292 31.44 -20.68 -2.66
CA LEU A 292 31.09 -21.90 -3.40
C LEU A 292 30.66 -23.03 -2.45
N SER A 293 31.41 -23.20 -1.35
CA SER A 293 31.10 -24.18 -0.31
C SER A 293 29.80 -23.83 0.42
N ARG A 294 29.62 -22.56 0.80
CA ARG A 294 28.38 -22.04 1.43
C ARG A 294 27.16 -22.29 0.53
N SER A 295 27.26 -21.96 -0.76
CA SER A 295 26.20 -22.16 -1.74
C SER A 295 25.77 -23.63 -1.84
N HIS A 296 26.74 -24.55 -1.91
CA HIS A 296 26.44 -25.98 -1.93
C HIS A 296 25.87 -26.49 -0.59
N LEU A 297 26.41 -26.06 0.56
CA LEU A 297 25.87 -26.42 1.87
C LEU A 297 24.42 -25.97 2.02
N ASN A 298 24.10 -24.75 1.61
CA ASN A 298 22.75 -24.19 1.68
C ASN A 298 21.77 -24.84 0.71
N SER A 299 22.21 -25.71 -0.19
CA SER A 299 21.33 -26.55 -1.00
C SER A 299 20.80 -27.78 -0.25
N LEU A 300 21.35 -28.11 0.93
CA LEU A 300 21.00 -29.33 1.66
C LEU A 300 19.54 -29.32 2.15
N THR A 301 19.04 -28.18 2.63
CA THR A 301 17.65 -28.05 3.11
C THR A 301 16.65 -28.34 2.01
N GLY A 302 16.85 -27.78 0.82
CA GLY A 302 16.03 -28.06 -0.35
C GLY A 302 16.10 -29.51 -0.78
N ARG A 303 17.30 -30.09 -0.86
CA ARG A 303 17.48 -31.52 -1.17
C ARG A 303 16.82 -32.44 -0.14
N HIS A 304 16.88 -32.08 1.13
CA HIS A 304 16.27 -32.84 2.22
C HIS A 304 14.74 -32.82 2.13
N LEU A 305 14.15 -31.64 1.90
CA LEU A 305 12.70 -31.50 1.68
C LEU A 305 12.24 -32.27 0.44
N ASP A 306 12.99 -32.18 -0.65
CA ASP A 306 12.72 -32.96 -1.86
C ASP A 306 12.80 -34.46 -1.61
N PHE A 307 13.81 -34.94 -0.89
CA PHE A 307 13.93 -36.34 -0.49
C PHE A 307 12.73 -36.78 0.35
N TYR A 308 12.38 -36.00 1.37
CA TYR A 308 11.26 -36.32 2.26
C TYR A 308 9.93 -36.36 1.51
N TYR A 309 9.60 -35.33 0.73
CA TYR A 309 8.32 -35.28 0.03
C TYR A 309 8.24 -36.24 -1.16
N LYS A 310 9.27 -36.32 -2.00
CA LYS A 310 9.23 -37.10 -3.25
C LYS A 310 9.60 -38.57 -3.02
N THR A 311 10.50 -38.89 -2.10
CA THR A 311 11.02 -40.25 -1.90
C THR A 311 10.35 -40.95 -0.72
N VAL A 312 10.27 -40.29 0.44
CA VAL A 312 9.69 -40.89 1.66
C VAL A 312 8.16 -40.88 1.60
N LEU A 313 7.56 -39.71 1.36
CA LEU A 313 6.11 -39.54 1.30
C LEU A 313 5.51 -39.82 -0.08
N GLN A 314 6.37 -39.96 -1.11
CA GLN A 314 5.95 -40.26 -2.49
C GLN A 314 4.90 -39.30 -3.05
N LEU A 315 4.97 -38.03 -2.64
CA LEU A 315 4.12 -36.98 -3.20
C LEU A 315 4.54 -36.73 -4.66
N ALA A 316 3.58 -36.89 -5.56
CA ALA A 316 3.74 -36.51 -6.95
C ALA A 316 3.27 -35.05 -7.16
N PRO A 317 3.96 -34.27 -8.01
CA PRO A 317 3.40 -33.03 -8.52
C PRO A 317 2.03 -33.29 -9.16
N ASN A 318 1.10 -32.36 -9.01
CA ASN A 318 -0.15 -32.41 -9.76
C ASN A 318 0.14 -32.40 -11.27
N ALA A 319 -0.69 -33.09 -12.04
CA ALA A 319 -0.66 -32.99 -13.49
C ALA A 319 -0.87 -31.53 -13.93
N ALA A 320 -0.33 -31.18 -15.10
CA ALA A 320 -0.65 -29.91 -15.73
C ALA A 320 -2.15 -29.87 -16.05
N GLU A 321 -2.80 -28.77 -15.66
CA GLU A 321 -4.17 -28.48 -16.06
C GLU A 321 -4.12 -27.65 -17.35
N PRO A 322 -4.89 -28.00 -18.40
CA PRO A 322 -4.90 -27.24 -19.64
C PRO A 322 -5.50 -25.84 -19.41
N ASP A 323 -4.97 -24.85 -20.12
CA ASP A 323 -5.54 -23.52 -20.12
C ASP A 323 -6.87 -23.48 -20.89
N HIS A 324 -7.83 -22.67 -20.45
CA HIS A 324 -9.09 -22.42 -21.15
C HIS A 324 -9.16 -20.96 -21.61
N VAL A 325 -9.73 -20.75 -22.79
CA VAL A 325 -9.92 -19.42 -23.39
C VAL A 325 -11.33 -19.27 -23.96
N HIS A 326 -11.87 -18.05 -23.96
CA HIS A 326 -13.14 -17.75 -24.59
C HIS A 326 -12.95 -17.37 -26.06
N LEU A 327 -13.71 -17.98 -26.96
CA LEU A 327 -13.75 -17.66 -28.38
C LEU A 327 -15.08 -16.97 -28.73
N LEU A 328 -15.01 -15.86 -29.46
CA LEU A 328 -16.18 -15.19 -30.03
C LEU A 328 -16.30 -15.56 -31.51
N PHE A 329 -17.49 -15.96 -31.94
CA PHE A 329 -17.78 -16.35 -33.32
C PHE A 329 -18.71 -15.34 -33.98
N GLU A 330 -18.33 -14.84 -35.15
CA GLU A 330 -19.18 -14.00 -36.00
C GLU A 330 -19.46 -14.71 -37.33
N LEU A 331 -20.74 -14.83 -37.68
CA LEU A 331 -21.13 -15.43 -38.96
C LEU A 331 -21.01 -14.41 -40.10
N VAL A 332 -20.38 -14.83 -41.20
CA VAL A 332 -20.38 -14.04 -42.44
C VAL A 332 -21.81 -13.84 -42.98
N LYS A 333 -22.08 -12.65 -43.57
CA LYS A 333 -23.42 -12.18 -43.98
C LYS A 333 -24.24 -13.16 -44.84
N ASN A 334 -23.58 -14.06 -45.59
CA ASN A 334 -24.22 -14.99 -46.53
C ASN A 334 -24.27 -16.45 -46.07
N ARG A 335 -23.85 -16.80 -44.83
CA ARG A 335 -23.98 -18.17 -44.30
C ARG A 335 -25.33 -18.39 -43.61
N GLU A 336 -25.93 -19.54 -43.87
CA GLU A 336 -27.19 -20.00 -43.27
C GLU A 336 -27.04 -20.51 -41.81
N LYS A 337 -28.20 -20.69 -41.17
CA LYS A 337 -28.43 -21.05 -39.74
C LYS A 337 -27.92 -22.43 -39.30
N ASN A 338 -27.24 -23.20 -40.16
CA ASN A 338 -26.86 -24.59 -39.90
C ASN A 338 -25.34 -24.80 -39.74
N THR A 339 -24.57 -23.75 -39.47
CA THR A 339 -23.14 -23.93 -39.15
C THR A 339 -23.02 -24.55 -37.76
N ARG A 340 -22.45 -25.74 -37.67
CA ARG A 340 -22.23 -26.49 -36.43
C ARG A 340 -20.73 -26.66 -36.20
N LEU A 341 -20.26 -26.33 -35.01
CA LEU A 341 -18.90 -26.62 -34.56
C LEU A 341 -18.97 -27.74 -33.53
N ALA A 342 -18.43 -28.90 -33.87
CA ALA A 342 -18.42 -30.04 -32.95
C ALA A 342 -17.47 -29.79 -31.77
N ALA A 343 -17.77 -30.39 -30.62
CA ALA A 343 -16.79 -30.51 -29.53
C ALA A 343 -15.49 -31.15 -30.08
N GLY A 344 -14.33 -30.67 -29.64
CA GLY A 344 -13.04 -31.08 -30.16
C GLY A 344 -12.55 -30.31 -31.41
N THR A 345 -13.34 -29.39 -31.97
CA THR A 345 -12.89 -28.56 -33.09
C THR A 345 -11.64 -27.77 -32.69
N ALA A 346 -10.55 -27.93 -33.45
CA ALA A 346 -9.25 -27.37 -33.10
C ALA A 346 -9.04 -25.94 -33.63
N PHE A 347 -8.53 -25.07 -32.77
CA PHE A 347 -8.17 -23.68 -33.05
C PHE A 347 -6.69 -23.44 -32.75
N LYS A 348 -6.02 -22.66 -33.60
CA LYS A 348 -4.61 -22.30 -33.40
C LYS A 348 -4.51 -21.11 -32.45
N GLY A 349 -3.61 -21.21 -31.48
CA GLY A 349 -3.22 -20.12 -30.59
C GLY A 349 -1.71 -19.99 -30.49
N LYS A 350 -1.27 -19.05 -29.65
CA LYS A 350 0.13 -18.92 -29.24
C LYS A 350 0.19 -18.77 -27.72
N ASP A 351 1.17 -19.40 -27.10
CA ASP A 351 1.44 -19.18 -25.68
C ASP A 351 2.16 -17.84 -25.44
N ALA A 352 2.49 -17.56 -24.17
CA ALA A 352 3.19 -16.34 -23.76
C ALA A 352 4.61 -16.22 -24.34
N GLN A 353 5.22 -17.31 -24.82
CA GLN A 353 6.52 -17.34 -25.46
C GLN A 353 6.42 -17.28 -27.00
N GLY A 354 5.19 -17.22 -27.54
CA GLY A 354 4.91 -17.16 -28.97
C GLY A 354 4.91 -18.52 -29.67
N GLN A 355 5.04 -19.62 -28.92
CA GLN A 355 5.01 -20.97 -29.46
C GLN A 355 3.59 -21.36 -29.86
N ALA A 356 3.44 -22.09 -30.97
CA ALA A 356 2.13 -22.52 -31.45
C ALA A 356 1.49 -23.52 -30.49
N VAL A 357 0.24 -23.23 -30.07
CA VAL A 357 -0.60 -24.13 -29.28
C VAL A 357 -1.91 -24.41 -30.01
N GLN A 358 -2.59 -25.49 -29.63
CA GLN A 358 -3.92 -25.83 -30.12
C GLN A 358 -4.92 -25.87 -28.97
N TYR A 359 -6.05 -25.20 -29.16
CA TYR A 359 -7.21 -25.29 -28.29
C TYR A 359 -8.29 -26.11 -28.96
N ALA A 360 -9.06 -26.86 -28.18
CA ALA A 360 -10.21 -27.60 -28.66
C ALA A 360 -11.48 -26.98 -28.08
N LEU A 361 -12.56 -26.98 -28.85
CA LEU A 361 -13.88 -26.57 -28.37
C LEU A 361 -14.36 -27.57 -27.29
N ASP A 362 -14.67 -27.11 -26.08
CA ASP A 362 -15.08 -27.98 -24.97
C ASP A 362 -16.43 -28.68 -25.23
N GLU A 363 -17.36 -27.96 -25.86
CA GLU A 363 -18.70 -28.43 -26.18
C GLU A 363 -19.11 -28.04 -27.60
N GLU A 364 -20.18 -28.66 -28.11
CA GLU A 364 -20.73 -28.29 -29.41
C GLU A 364 -21.34 -26.88 -29.39
N PHE A 365 -21.07 -26.10 -30.44
CA PHE A 365 -21.60 -24.75 -30.58
C PHE A 365 -22.27 -24.53 -31.94
N ILE A 366 -23.46 -23.95 -31.91
CA ILE A 366 -24.23 -23.55 -33.10
C ILE A 366 -24.30 -22.01 -33.13
N PRO A 367 -23.36 -21.33 -33.82
CA PRO A 367 -23.38 -19.88 -33.94
C PRO A 367 -24.66 -19.39 -34.64
N ASN A 368 -25.15 -18.23 -34.20
CA ASN A 368 -26.25 -17.52 -34.82
C ASN A 368 -25.85 -16.07 -35.12
N ARG A 369 -26.80 -15.28 -35.66
CA ARG A 369 -26.57 -13.86 -36.02
C ARG A 369 -26.97 -12.89 -34.92
N ALA A 370 -27.24 -13.37 -33.71
CA ALA A 370 -27.61 -12.50 -32.60
C ALA A 370 -26.38 -11.70 -32.15
N THR A 371 -26.56 -10.40 -32.03
CA THR A 371 -25.54 -9.48 -31.52
C THR A 371 -26.11 -8.72 -30.35
N VAL A 372 -25.26 -8.39 -29.38
CA VAL A 372 -25.64 -7.48 -28.29
C VAL A 372 -25.69 -6.06 -28.88
N GLU A 373 -26.88 -5.54 -29.12
CA GLU A 373 -27.07 -4.21 -29.72
C GLU A 373 -26.84 -3.09 -28.69
N THR A 374 -27.43 -3.21 -27.50
CA THR A 374 -27.24 -2.25 -26.40
C THR A 374 -27.23 -2.95 -25.05
N MET A 375 -26.46 -2.40 -24.12
CA MET A 375 -26.48 -2.80 -22.71
C MET A 375 -26.91 -1.61 -21.87
N ARG A 376 -27.95 -1.82 -21.06
CA ARG A 376 -28.53 -0.82 -20.17
C ARG A 376 -28.57 -1.37 -18.76
N ALA A 377 -28.44 -0.49 -17.77
CA ALA A 377 -28.53 -0.86 -16.36
C ALA A 377 -29.48 0.05 -15.60
N VAL A 378 -30.16 -0.52 -14.60
CA VAL A 378 -30.98 0.20 -13.63
C VAL A 378 -30.58 -0.26 -12.24
N ARG A 379 -30.37 0.68 -11.31
CA ARG A 379 -30.00 0.39 -9.93
C ARG A 379 -30.94 1.10 -8.97
N HIS A 380 -31.45 0.34 -8.00
CA HIS A 380 -32.17 0.86 -6.85
C HIS A 380 -31.23 0.92 -5.65
N SER A 381 -30.96 2.13 -5.16
CA SER A 381 -30.14 2.28 -3.96
C SER A 381 -30.99 2.08 -2.71
N LEU A 382 -30.76 0.97 -2.03
CA LEU A 382 -31.46 0.59 -0.79
C LEU A 382 -30.76 1.13 0.47
N HIS A 383 -29.49 1.52 0.37
CA HIS A 383 -28.64 1.90 1.52
C HIS A 383 -28.30 3.39 1.58
N ASP A 384 -28.58 4.17 0.53
CA ASP A 384 -28.42 5.63 0.58
C ASP A 384 -29.44 6.25 1.54
N ALA A 385 -29.06 7.35 2.19
CA ALA A 385 -29.94 8.12 3.09
C ALA A 385 -31.26 8.56 2.42
N GLN A 386 -31.26 8.67 1.09
CA GLN A 386 -32.47 8.77 0.28
C GLN A 386 -32.46 7.65 -0.75
N LYS A 387 -33.51 6.80 -0.73
CA LYS A 387 -33.72 5.77 -1.75
C LYS A 387 -33.89 6.44 -3.10
N ARG A 388 -33.03 6.08 -4.06
CA ARG A 388 -33.04 6.65 -5.41
C ARG A 388 -32.89 5.55 -6.45
N LEU A 389 -33.50 5.77 -7.61
CA LEU A 389 -33.33 4.93 -8.78
C LEU A 389 -32.36 5.62 -9.76
N TYR A 390 -31.43 4.84 -10.29
CA TYR A 390 -30.44 5.27 -11.27
C TYR A 390 -30.62 4.45 -12.55
N ALA A 391 -30.39 5.06 -13.71
CA ALA A 391 -30.45 4.38 -14.99
C ALA A 391 -29.27 4.77 -15.86
N TRP A 392 -28.73 3.82 -16.62
CA TRP A 392 -27.60 4.03 -17.52
C TRP A 392 -27.93 3.42 -18.89
N PRO A 393 -28.16 4.25 -19.92
CA PRO A 393 -28.54 3.79 -21.25
C PRO A 393 -27.39 3.15 -22.04
N VAL A 394 -26.14 3.37 -21.62
CA VAL A 394 -24.94 2.82 -22.28
C VAL A 394 -23.97 2.35 -21.20
N ILE A 395 -24.29 1.25 -20.50
CA ILE A 395 -23.52 0.84 -19.32
C ILE A 395 -22.08 0.42 -19.63
N ALA A 396 -21.80 0.01 -20.88
CA ALA A 396 -20.46 -0.29 -21.37
C ALA A 396 -19.67 0.99 -21.71
N SER A 397 -19.60 1.92 -20.75
CA SER A 397 -18.90 3.19 -20.85
C SER A 397 -18.38 3.62 -19.47
N GLY A 398 -17.45 4.56 -19.40
CA GLY A 398 -16.86 4.98 -18.12
C GLY A 398 -17.86 5.64 -17.17
N ASP A 399 -18.94 6.21 -17.73
CA ASP A 399 -19.98 6.98 -17.03
C ASP A 399 -21.40 6.41 -17.16
N GLY A 400 -21.56 5.33 -17.92
CA GLY A 400 -22.84 4.70 -18.22
C GLY A 400 -23.74 5.47 -19.20
N ILE A 401 -23.25 6.56 -19.79
CA ILE A 401 -23.96 7.40 -20.78
C ILE A 401 -23.16 7.61 -22.08
N GLY A 402 -22.09 6.83 -22.30
CA GLY A 402 -21.29 6.84 -23.53
C GLY A 402 -19.90 7.49 -23.42
N GLY A 403 -19.47 7.91 -22.24
CA GLY A 403 -18.13 8.43 -21.98
C GLY A 403 -17.01 7.38 -22.07
N PRO A 404 -15.76 7.80 -22.33
CA PRO A 404 -14.63 6.90 -22.57
C PRO A 404 -14.29 6.06 -21.33
N LEU A 405 -13.84 4.82 -21.56
CA LEU A 405 -13.28 3.96 -20.53
C LEU A 405 -11.83 4.38 -20.24
N THR A 406 -11.52 4.62 -18.97
CA THR A 406 -10.19 5.02 -18.50
C THR A 406 -9.37 3.86 -17.93
N THR A 407 -9.99 2.69 -17.82
CA THR A 407 -9.35 1.45 -17.38
C THR A 407 -8.46 0.90 -18.50
N PRO A 408 -7.18 0.53 -18.22
CA PRO A 408 -6.26 0.03 -19.24
C PRO A 408 -6.75 -1.22 -19.99
N ASP A 409 -7.58 -2.02 -19.33
CA ASP A 409 -8.15 -3.28 -19.80
C ASP A 409 -9.56 -3.13 -20.40
N GLY A 410 -10.08 -1.90 -20.49
CA GLY A 410 -11.42 -1.63 -21.04
C GLY A 410 -12.56 -2.18 -20.18
N GLN A 411 -12.34 -2.43 -18.90
CA GLN A 411 -13.40 -2.87 -17.97
C GLN A 411 -14.27 -1.71 -17.50
N TRP A 412 -15.54 -1.99 -17.25
CA TRP A 412 -16.48 -1.06 -16.61
C TRP A 412 -17.21 -1.75 -15.45
N HIS A 413 -17.68 -0.94 -14.50
CA HIS A 413 -18.48 -1.46 -13.39
C HIS A 413 -19.94 -1.67 -13.84
N PRO A 414 -20.55 -2.86 -13.64
CA PRO A 414 -21.90 -3.17 -14.16
C PRO A 414 -23.03 -2.23 -13.70
N PHE A 415 -22.84 -1.53 -12.57
CA PHE A 415 -23.81 -0.59 -11.99
C PHE A 415 -23.20 0.74 -11.50
N LEU A 416 -21.96 1.07 -11.91
CA LEU A 416 -21.20 2.27 -11.52
C LEU A 416 -21.32 2.67 -10.02
N ASN A 417 -20.93 1.76 -9.11
CA ASN A 417 -21.27 1.91 -7.69
C ASN A 417 -20.56 3.07 -6.96
N ASP A 418 -19.51 3.68 -7.51
CA ASP A 418 -18.64 4.58 -6.76
C ASP A 418 -17.92 5.67 -7.60
N THR A 419 -18.52 6.10 -8.72
CA THR A 419 -17.89 7.09 -9.62
C THR A 419 -18.33 8.54 -9.36
N GLY A 420 -19.22 8.78 -8.38
CA GLY A 420 -19.84 10.09 -8.13
C GLY A 420 -20.84 10.54 -9.21
N ILE A 421 -21.08 9.70 -10.23
CA ILE A 421 -21.93 10.01 -11.38
C ILE A 421 -23.40 9.82 -11.00
N LYS A 422 -24.16 10.92 -11.05
CA LYS A 422 -25.57 10.97 -10.68
C LYS A 422 -26.44 10.93 -11.94
N ASN A 423 -26.80 9.72 -12.39
CA ASN A 423 -27.76 9.55 -13.48
C ASN A 423 -29.08 8.97 -12.95
N TYR A 424 -29.97 9.86 -12.47
CA TYR A 424 -31.25 9.43 -11.92
C TYR A 424 -32.14 8.84 -13.00
N ALA A 425 -32.83 7.75 -12.67
CA ALA A 425 -33.81 7.17 -13.55
C ALA A 425 -35.08 8.04 -13.55
N ASN A 426 -35.55 8.40 -14.74
CA ASN A 426 -36.89 8.96 -14.90
C ASN A 426 -37.87 7.78 -14.92
N VAL A 427 -38.67 7.67 -13.86
CA VAL A 427 -39.66 6.59 -13.68
C VAL A 427 -41.04 7.13 -14.00
N GLY A 428 -41.89 6.33 -14.61
CA GLY A 428 -43.20 6.79 -15.01
C GLY A 428 -44.02 5.72 -15.71
N PHE A 429 -45.18 6.13 -16.20
CA PHE A 429 -46.03 5.30 -17.02
C PHE A 429 -46.65 6.12 -18.15
N VAL A 430 -47.03 5.44 -19.23
CA VAL A 430 -47.71 6.06 -20.37
C VAL A 430 -48.94 5.25 -20.70
N ILE A 431 -50.06 5.94 -20.91
CA ILE A 431 -51.35 5.35 -21.28
C ILE A 431 -51.69 5.87 -22.68
N ALA A 432 -51.79 4.96 -23.64
CA ALA A 432 -52.32 5.26 -24.98
C ALA A 432 -53.81 4.91 -25.03
N SER A 433 -54.67 5.84 -25.45
CA SER A 433 -56.12 5.60 -25.47
C SER A 433 -56.85 6.51 -26.46
N HIS A 434 -57.88 5.96 -27.11
CA HIS A 434 -58.76 6.73 -28.00
C HIS A 434 -59.59 7.79 -27.24
N TYR A 435 -59.85 7.59 -25.94
CA TYR A 435 -60.52 8.58 -25.10
C TYR A 435 -59.71 9.86 -24.89
N LEU A 436 -58.40 9.82 -25.17
CA LEU A 436 -57.53 10.98 -25.13
C LEU A 436 -57.53 11.78 -26.44
N LEU A 437 -58.31 11.39 -27.46
CA LEU A 437 -58.42 12.14 -28.71
C LEU A 437 -59.29 13.38 -28.51
N LEU A 438 -58.67 14.44 -28.00
CA LEU A 438 -59.35 15.64 -27.55
C LEU A 438 -58.83 16.85 -28.34
N ARG A 439 -59.52 17.16 -29.44
CA ARG A 439 -59.00 18.11 -30.44
C ARG A 439 -59.10 19.57 -30.04
N GLU A 440 -60.18 19.99 -29.39
CA GLU A 440 -60.48 21.41 -29.13
C GLU A 440 -61.19 21.59 -27.77
N GLY A 441 -61.34 22.84 -27.33
CA GLY A 441 -62.07 23.21 -26.12
C GLY A 441 -61.34 22.97 -24.80
N ASN A 442 -61.94 23.41 -23.69
CA ASN A 442 -61.42 23.11 -22.35
C ASN A 442 -61.67 21.65 -22.02
N ARG A 443 -60.60 20.90 -21.73
CA ARG A 443 -60.67 19.45 -21.54
C ARG A 443 -60.43 19.09 -20.08
N LYS A 444 -61.31 18.26 -19.53
CA LYS A 444 -61.15 17.65 -18.21
C LYS A 444 -60.95 16.15 -18.38
N ILE A 445 -59.88 15.62 -17.81
CA ILE A 445 -59.48 14.22 -17.92
C ILE A 445 -59.36 13.70 -16.50
N THR A 446 -60.13 12.67 -16.15
CA THR A 446 -60.02 12.03 -14.84
C THR A 446 -59.51 10.62 -15.03
N LEU A 447 -58.24 10.39 -14.71
CA LEU A 447 -57.68 9.05 -14.64
C LEU A 447 -57.96 8.47 -13.26
N THR A 448 -58.60 7.30 -13.21
CA THR A 448 -58.85 6.60 -11.94
C THR A 448 -57.98 5.35 -11.90
N LEU A 449 -57.10 5.27 -10.90
CA LEU A 449 -56.27 4.11 -10.63
C LEU A 449 -56.83 3.37 -9.41
N GLU A 450 -57.01 2.07 -9.51
CA GLU A 450 -57.46 1.21 -8.41
C GLU A 450 -56.34 0.23 -8.03
N PHE A 451 -55.93 0.28 -6.77
CA PHE A 451 -54.88 -0.55 -6.20
C PHE A 451 -55.50 -1.70 -5.40
N SER A 452 -55.04 -2.92 -5.66
CA SER A 452 -55.54 -4.13 -4.98
C SER A 452 -55.17 -4.15 -3.48
N GLU A 453 -53.92 -3.80 -3.16
CA GLU A 453 -53.35 -4.03 -1.83
C GLU A 453 -52.94 -2.74 -1.09
N ALA A 454 -52.35 -1.77 -1.79
CA ALA A 454 -51.83 -0.55 -1.17
C ALA A 454 -52.90 0.54 -1.06
N THR A 455 -52.89 1.28 0.05
CA THR A 455 -53.57 2.58 0.15
C THR A 455 -52.53 3.68 -0.01
N VAL A 456 -52.83 4.64 -0.88
CA VAL A 456 -51.93 5.76 -1.17
C VAL A 456 -52.72 7.05 -0.99
N SER A 457 -52.08 8.10 -0.49
CA SER A 457 -52.69 9.43 -0.46
C SER A 457 -52.80 9.96 -1.89
N PRO A 458 -54.02 10.20 -2.43
CA PRO A 458 -54.19 10.70 -3.79
C PRO A 458 -53.44 12.01 -4.02
N ALA A 459 -53.49 12.95 -3.08
CA ALA A 459 -52.76 14.20 -3.17
C ALA A 459 -51.23 14.02 -3.22
N ALA A 460 -50.67 13.13 -2.39
CA ALA A 460 -49.24 12.85 -2.39
C ALA A 460 -48.79 12.17 -3.69
N PHE A 461 -49.57 11.20 -4.18
CA PHE A 461 -49.32 10.52 -5.44
C PHE A 461 -49.35 11.50 -6.61
N CYS A 462 -50.46 12.24 -6.79
CA CYS A 462 -50.60 13.17 -7.92
C CYS A 462 -49.55 14.28 -7.92
N LYS A 463 -49.12 14.76 -6.75
CA LYS A 463 -48.06 15.77 -6.64
C LYS A 463 -46.65 15.22 -6.88
N SER A 464 -46.50 13.90 -6.87
CA SER A 464 -45.21 13.26 -7.17
C SER A 464 -45.00 13.06 -8.67
N PHE A 465 -46.01 13.27 -9.52
CA PHE A 465 -45.90 13.08 -10.96
C PHE A 465 -46.21 14.36 -11.74
N ASP A 466 -45.42 14.62 -12.77
CA ASP A 466 -45.77 15.53 -13.85
C ASP A 466 -46.53 14.77 -14.94
N PHE A 467 -47.68 15.31 -15.34
CA PHE A 467 -48.55 14.70 -16.34
C PHE A 467 -48.48 15.47 -17.65
N TYR A 468 -48.22 14.76 -18.75
CA TYR A 468 -48.13 15.31 -20.09
C TYR A 468 -49.12 14.63 -21.02
N LEU A 469 -49.64 15.38 -21.98
CA LEU A 469 -50.46 14.86 -23.07
C LEU A 469 -49.70 14.95 -24.39
N SER A 470 -49.87 13.96 -25.26
CA SER A 470 -49.25 13.97 -26.58
C SER A 470 -49.96 14.95 -27.50
N THR A 471 -49.17 15.76 -28.20
CA THR A 471 -49.61 16.54 -29.36
C THR A 471 -48.90 15.99 -30.59
N GLU A 472 -49.18 16.55 -31.77
CA GLU A 472 -48.58 16.12 -33.04
C GLU A 472 -47.04 16.13 -32.98
N LYS A 473 -46.45 17.12 -32.30
CA LYS A 473 -45.00 17.38 -32.29
C LYS A 473 -44.32 17.21 -30.94
N GLU A 474 -45.03 17.43 -29.83
CA GLU A 474 -44.39 17.46 -28.51
C GLU A 474 -45.32 17.03 -27.36
N TRP A 475 -44.72 16.83 -26.19
CA TRP A 475 -45.43 16.56 -24.95
C TRP A 475 -45.79 17.87 -24.27
N VAL A 476 -47.07 18.10 -23.99
CA VAL A 476 -47.54 19.33 -23.32
C VAL A 476 -48.02 19.01 -21.91
N LEU A 477 -47.56 19.78 -20.93
CA LEU A 477 -47.89 19.59 -19.52
C LEU A 477 -49.39 19.85 -19.27
N ALA A 478 -50.07 18.89 -18.65
CA ALA A 478 -51.44 19.01 -18.17
C ALA A 478 -51.46 19.59 -16.75
N LYS A 479 -52.49 20.39 -16.44
CA LYS A 479 -52.62 21.01 -15.12
C LYS A 479 -53.44 20.12 -14.19
N LEU A 480 -52.89 19.77 -13.03
CA LEU A 480 -53.61 19.06 -11.98
C LEU A 480 -54.64 19.97 -11.31
N ASP A 481 -55.90 19.55 -11.26
CA ASP A 481 -56.95 20.26 -10.53
C ASP A 481 -56.87 19.91 -9.04
N ALA A 482 -56.10 20.71 -8.30
CA ALA A 482 -55.84 20.46 -6.89
C ALA A 482 -57.09 20.54 -6.00
N SER A 483 -58.19 21.13 -6.47
CA SER A 483 -59.43 21.27 -5.70
C SER A 483 -60.17 19.95 -5.49
N ASP A 484 -59.91 18.96 -6.35
CA ASP A 484 -60.57 17.64 -6.34
C ASP A 484 -59.63 16.53 -5.79
N LEU A 485 -58.56 16.91 -5.09
CA LEU A 485 -57.62 15.97 -4.46
C LEU A 485 -57.95 15.71 -2.98
N SER A 486 -58.10 14.44 -2.63
CA SER A 486 -58.19 14.00 -1.23
C SER A 486 -56.81 13.72 -0.64
N ASN A 487 -56.58 14.12 0.60
CA ASN A 487 -55.39 13.74 1.37
C ASN A 487 -55.52 12.37 2.05
N LYS A 488 -56.75 11.81 2.13
CA LYS A 488 -57.00 10.54 2.81
C LYS A 488 -56.51 9.37 1.96
N ALA A 489 -55.68 8.51 2.56
CA ALA A 489 -55.21 7.30 1.90
C ALA A 489 -56.39 6.43 1.46
N ASN A 490 -56.39 6.03 0.19
CA ASN A 490 -57.45 5.22 -0.41
C ASN A 490 -56.84 4.21 -1.38
N LYS A 491 -57.57 3.13 -1.67
CA LYS A 491 -57.24 2.17 -2.73
C LYS A 491 -57.52 2.72 -4.11
N THR A 492 -58.38 3.72 -4.22
CA THR A 492 -58.70 4.39 -5.49
C THR A 492 -58.12 5.79 -5.50
N ILE A 493 -57.29 6.09 -6.51
CA ILE A 493 -56.72 7.42 -6.76
C ILE A 493 -57.40 8.01 -7.98
N LYS A 494 -58.04 9.17 -7.81
CA LYS A 494 -58.51 10.00 -8.93
C LYS A 494 -57.45 11.06 -9.22
N ILE A 495 -57.08 11.16 -10.48
CA ILE A 495 -56.10 12.12 -11.01
C ILE A 495 -56.89 13.08 -11.91
N PRO A 496 -57.36 14.21 -11.37
CA PRO A 496 -58.12 15.20 -12.12
C PRO A 496 -57.17 16.13 -12.87
N LEU A 497 -57.14 16.02 -14.19
CA LEU A 497 -56.31 16.84 -15.08
C LEU A 497 -57.19 17.78 -15.87
N THR A 498 -56.69 18.99 -16.08
CA THR A 498 -57.28 20.01 -16.93
C THR A 498 -56.29 20.38 -18.02
N PHE A 499 -56.82 20.59 -19.22
CA PHE A 499 -56.07 20.99 -20.39
C PHE A 499 -56.80 22.13 -21.07
N ASP A 500 -56.18 23.30 -21.07
CA ASP A 500 -56.77 24.55 -21.53
C ASP A 500 -57.09 24.48 -23.03
N GLY A 501 -58.19 25.12 -23.46
CA GLY A 501 -58.61 25.15 -24.86
C GLY A 501 -57.66 25.90 -25.80
N SER A 502 -56.77 26.75 -25.27
CA SER A 502 -55.69 27.40 -26.03
C SER A 502 -54.53 26.46 -26.36
N LEU A 503 -54.43 25.29 -25.71
CA LEU A 503 -53.36 24.33 -25.94
C LEU A 503 -53.67 23.42 -27.15
N PRO A 504 -52.62 22.91 -27.83
CA PRO A 504 -52.78 22.14 -29.08
C PRO A 504 -53.67 20.89 -28.92
N PRO A 505 -54.20 20.34 -30.03
CA PRO A 505 -54.96 19.09 -30.02
C PRO A 505 -54.20 17.95 -29.34
N VAL A 506 -54.90 17.19 -28.49
CA VAL A 506 -54.36 15.93 -27.97
C VAL A 506 -54.58 14.85 -29.03
N VAL A 507 -53.50 14.43 -29.69
CA VAL A 507 -53.49 13.55 -30.88
C VAL A 507 -52.30 12.58 -30.82
N PRO A 508 -52.28 11.52 -31.65
CA PRO A 508 -51.09 10.68 -31.80
C PRO A 508 -49.88 11.51 -32.24
N MET A 509 -48.70 11.20 -31.70
CA MET A 509 -47.47 11.94 -31.99
C MET A 509 -46.83 11.41 -33.28
N SER A 510 -46.65 12.27 -34.29
CA SER A 510 -46.18 11.87 -35.63
C SER A 510 -44.67 12.04 -35.80
N ALA A 511 -44.03 12.90 -35.02
CA ALA A 511 -42.57 13.08 -34.98
C ALA A 511 -42.12 13.26 -33.53
N ALA A 512 -41.46 12.25 -32.96
CA ALA A 512 -40.94 12.33 -31.60
C ALA A 512 -39.49 12.81 -31.60
N SER A 513 -39.16 13.74 -30.70
CA SER A 513 -37.76 14.07 -30.37
C SER A 513 -37.00 12.82 -29.90
N PRO A 514 -35.70 12.66 -30.24
CA PRO A 514 -34.88 11.54 -29.78
C PRO A 514 -34.95 11.39 -28.25
N GLY A 515 -35.29 10.19 -27.77
CA GLY A 515 -35.40 9.88 -26.33
C GLY A 515 -36.81 9.97 -25.72
N ASN A 516 -37.82 10.41 -26.47
CA ASN A 516 -39.22 10.46 -26.00
C ASN A 516 -40.24 9.82 -26.96
N GLY A 517 -39.77 9.12 -28.00
CA GLY A 517 -40.59 8.45 -29.00
C GLY A 517 -41.15 7.13 -28.50
N LEU A 518 -42.36 7.17 -27.93
CA LEU A 518 -43.22 6.01 -27.88
C LEU A 518 -44.02 6.00 -29.17
N SER A 519 -43.79 5.03 -30.05
CA SER A 519 -44.57 4.87 -31.27
C SER A 519 -46.00 4.47 -30.88
N ALA A 520 -46.94 5.40 -30.91
CA ALA A 520 -48.34 5.12 -30.66
C ALA A 520 -49.20 5.72 -31.77
N GLU A 521 -50.02 4.88 -32.39
CA GLU A 521 -51.08 5.30 -33.32
C GLU A 521 -52.23 6.03 -32.61
N LEU A 522 -52.19 6.10 -31.27
CA LEU A 522 -53.19 6.70 -30.39
C LEU A 522 -52.60 7.87 -29.60
N PRO A 523 -53.42 8.85 -29.17
CA PRO A 523 -53.00 9.88 -28.23
C PRO A 523 -52.64 9.26 -26.87
N MET A 524 -51.71 9.90 -26.16
CA MET A 524 -51.09 9.38 -24.96
C MET A 524 -51.13 10.38 -23.79
N LEU A 525 -51.27 9.84 -22.59
CA LEU A 525 -51.01 10.51 -21.32
C LEU A 525 -49.74 9.92 -20.72
N LYS A 526 -48.72 10.74 -20.48
CA LYS A 526 -47.45 10.36 -19.86
C LYS A 526 -47.37 10.94 -18.45
N ALA A 527 -47.12 10.10 -17.46
CA ALA A 527 -46.84 10.50 -16.09
C ALA A 527 -45.35 10.23 -15.79
N VAL A 528 -44.62 11.22 -15.29
CA VAL A 528 -43.19 11.12 -14.93
C VAL A 528 -43.01 11.53 -13.47
N LEU A 529 -42.35 10.68 -12.68
CA LEU A 529 -42.07 10.84 -11.24
C LEU A 529 -40.91 11.79 -10.98
#